data_AF-A0A543L7V5-F1
#
_entry.id   AF-A0A543L7V5-F1
#
_cell.length_a   1.000
_cell.length_b   1.000
_cell.length_c   1.000
_cell.angle_alpha   90.00
_cell.angle_beta   90.00
_cell.angle_gamma   90.00
#
_symmetry.space_group_name_H-M   'P 1'
#
loop_
_entity.id
_entity.type
_entity.pdbx_description
1 polymer ?
#
loop_
_entity_poly.entity_id
_entity_poly.type
_entity_poly.pdbx_seq_one_letter_code
_entity_poly.pdbx_strand_id
1 'polypeptide(L)'
;MTRTPSPQAATRFAIPRTLMAGFILAAVATLVIGLVNFRSAETRTEAVRAMDRTTLAMRHLNRFTQAIKDAETGQRGYLLTSDLSYLKPFDAAVTSLHKHLTDLKASAADYPAHLQLVEQLEALTQQKLRELTETIALRKAGDGVGAMTLVQSGAGQQIMD
;
A
#
# COMPACT_ATOMS: atom_id res chain seq x y z
N MET A 1 -88.60 -12.66 18.49
CA MET A 1 -87.15 -12.94 18.65
C MET A 1 -86.38 -11.64 18.43
N THR A 2 -86.11 -10.89 19.49
CA THR A 2 -85.46 -9.57 19.43
C THR A 2 -84.05 -9.67 20.04
N ARG A 3 -83.01 -9.61 19.20
CA ARG A 3 -81.62 -9.47 19.63
C ARG A 3 -81.38 -8.03 20.05
N THR A 4 -81.08 -7.81 21.33
CA THR A 4 -80.45 -6.57 21.79
C THR A 4 -78.96 -6.59 21.41
N PRO A 5 -78.41 -5.53 20.78
CA PRO A 5 -76.97 -5.41 20.59
C PRO A 5 -76.32 -4.89 21.88
N SER A 6 -75.33 -5.63 22.38
CA SER A 6 -74.48 -5.20 23.49
C SER A 6 -73.60 -4.02 23.06
N PRO A 7 -73.51 -2.92 23.83
CA PRO A 7 -72.55 -1.86 23.54
C PRO A 7 -71.14 -2.32 23.90
N GLN A 8 -70.27 -2.53 22.89
CA GLN A 8 -68.84 -2.66 23.13
C GLN A 8 -68.32 -1.31 23.60
N ALA A 9 -67.99 -1.21 24.90
CA ALA A 9 -67.25 -0.08 25.44
C ALA A 9 -65.86 -0.07 24.79
N ALA A 10 -65.61 0.90 23.91
CA ALA A 10 -64.28 1.19 23.42
C ALA A 10 -63.41 1.65 24.61
N THR A 11 -62.64 0.73 25.18
CA THR A 11 -61.66 1.04 26.21
C THR A 11 -60.59 1.93 25.59
N ARG A 12 -60.66 3.23 25.89
CA ARG A 12 -59.55 4.15 25.67
C ARG A 12 -58.43 3.72 26.60
N PHE A 13 -57.52 2.88 26.11
CA PHE A 13 -56.31 2.52 26.82
C PHE A 13 -55.45 3.79 26.99
N ALA A 14 -55.60 4.46 28.13
CA ALA A 14 -54.67 5.50 28.53
C ALA A 14 -53.36 4.82 28.92
N ILE A 15 -52.28 5.13 28.19
CA ILE A 15 -50.96 4.57 28.45
C ILE A 15 -50.53 5.00 29.87
N PRO A 16 -50.18 4.06 30.77
CA PRO A 16 -49.77 4.43 32.11
C PRO A 16 -48.50 5.28 32.04
N ARG A 17 -48.45 6.37 32.80
CA ARG A 17 -47.36 7.37 32.75
C ARG A 17 -45.97 6.76 32.99
N THR A 18 -45.90 5.67 33.74
CA THR A 18 -44.68 4.87 33.97
C THR A 18 -44.16 4.19 32.71
N LEU A 19 -45.05 3.69 31.85
CA LEU A 19 -44.69 3.12 30.54
C LEU A 19 -44.17 4.21 29.60
N MET A 20 -44.81 5.38 29.58
CA MET A 20 -44.33 6.53 28.79
C MET A 20 -42.95 7.00 29.27
N ALA A 21 -42.73 7.07 30.59
CA ALA A 21 -41.44 7.44 31.15
C ALA A 21 -40.33 6.44 30.74
N GLY A 22 -40.62 5.13 30.80
CA GLY A 22 -39.71 4.09 30.33
C GLY A 22 -39.41 4.19 28.84
N PHE A 23 -40.42 4.48 28.02
CA PHE A 23 -40.26 4.66 26.58
C PHE A 23 -39.41 5.90 26.24
N ILE A 24 -39.64 7.02 26.91
CA ILE A 24 -38.84 8.24 26.74
C ILE A 24 -37.38 7.98 27.14
N LEU A 25 -37.16 7.29 28.26
CA LEU A 25 -35.81 6.94 28.71
C LEU A 25 -35.08 6.04 27.68
N ALA A 26 -35.77 5.03 27.16
CA ALA A 26 -35.22 4.16 26.11
C ALA A 26 -34.91 4.94 24.83
N ALA A 27 -35.81 5.82 24.39
CA ALA A 27 -35.60 6.67 23.22
C ALA A 27 -34.39 7.60 23.38
N VAL A 28 -34.24 8.23 24.56
CA VAL A 28 -33.08 9.07 24.87
C VAL A 28 -31.79 8.24 24.87
N ALA A 29 -31.79 7.04 25.49
CA ALA A 29 -30.64 6.15 25.49
C ALA A 29 -30.23 5.76 24.05
N THR A 30 -31.20 5.39 23.19
CA THR A 30 -30.95 5.10 21.78
C THR A 30 -30.36 6.30 21.04
N LEU A 31 -30.85 7.51 21.32
CA LEU A 31 -30.38 8.74 20.68
C LEU A 31 -28.95 9.10 21.10
N VAL A 32 -28.63 8.89 22.38
CA VAL A 32 -27.26 9.06 22.91
C VAL A 32 -26.32 8.02 22.28
N ILE A 33 -26.72 6.75 22.21
CA ILE A 33 -25.93 5.69 21.55
C ILE A 33 -25.71 6.04 20.07
N GLY A 34 -26.75 6.51 19.37
CA GLY A 34 -26.66 6.96 17.98
C GLY A 34 -25.69 8.14 17.80
N LEU A 35 -25.75 9.13 18.69
CA LEU A 35 -24.87 10.29 18.66
C LEU A 35 -23.41 9.92 18.94
N VAL A 36 -23.16 9.05 19.93
CA VAL A 36 -21.82 8.52 20.23
C VAL A 36 -21.27 7.74 19.03
N ASN A 37 -22.11 6.94 18.37
CA ASN A 37 -21.73 6.20 17.15
C ASN A 37 -21.44 7.16 15.97
N PHE A 38 -22.25 8.20 15.80
CA PHE A 38 -22.06 9.19 14.74
C PHE A 38 -20.77 10.01 14.95
N ARG A 39 -20.46 10.38 16.19
CA ARG A 39 -19.20 11.05 16.56
C ARG A 39 -17.99 10.11 16.47
N SER A 40 -18.17 8.82 16.78
CA SER A 40 -17.12 7.80 16.66
C SER A 40 -16.87 7.34 15.21
N ALA A 41 -17.74 7.71 14.27
CA ALA A 41 -17.53 7.45 12.85
C ALA A 41 -16.34 8.26 12.29
N GLU A 42 -16.03 9.44 12.86
CA GLU A 42 -14.85 10.23 12.48
C GLU A 42 -13.55 9.57 12.97
N THR A 43 -13.49 9.10 14.21
CA THR A 43 -12.30 8.44 14.79
C THR A 43 -12.02 7.03 14.26
N ARG A 44 -13.02 6.33 13.70
CA ARG A 44 -12.80 5.05 13.00
C ARG A 44 -12.19 5.22 11.61
N THR A 45 -12.30 6.39 10.98
CA THR A 45 -11.73 6.61 9.66
C THR A 45 -10.23 6.88 9.67
N GLU A 46 -9.65 7.37 10.77
CA GLU A 46 -8.21 7.63 10.86
C GLU A 46 -7.39 6.33 10.95
N ALA A 47 -7.84 5.35 11.74
CA ALA A 47 -7.18 4.05 11.84
C ALA A 47 -7.26 3.24 10.53
N VAL A 48 -8.40 3.28 9.83
CA VAL A 48 -8.57 2.60 8.54
C VAL A 48 -7.78 3.29 7.42
N ARG A 49 -7.74 4.64 7.39
CA ARG A 49 -6.94 5.41 6.41
C ARG A 49 -5.43 5.27 6.64
N ALA A 50 -4.98 5.18 7.90
CA ALA A 50 -3.59 4.90 8.22
C ALA A 50 -3.18 3.48 7.79
N MET A 51 -4.08 2.50 7.93
CA MET A 51 -3.86 1.13 7.48
C MET A 51 -3.76 1.05 5.94
N ASP A 52 -4.65 1.72 5.21
CA ASP A 52 -4.59 1.77 3.74
C ASP A 52 -3.30 2.43 3.22
N ARG A 53 -2.87 3.55 3.82
CA ARG A 53 -1.65 4.25 3.41
C ARG A 53 -0.38 3.42 3.65
N THR A 54 -0.29 2.75 4.80
CA THR A 54 0.88 1.94 5.14
C THR A 54 0.95 0.68 4.28
N THR A 55 -0.19 0.02 4.03
CA THR A 55 -0.25 -1.14 3.14
C THR A 55 0.02 -0.78 1.68
N LEU A 56 -0.34 0.42 1.22
CA LEU A 56 0.04 0.90 -0.11
C LEU A 56 1.54 1.17 -0.21
N ALA A 57 2.12 1.92 0.73
CA ALA A 57 3.55 2.20 0.76
C ALA A 57 4.39 0.91 0.79
N MET A 58 4.04 -0.05 1.65
CA MET A 58 4.70 -1.36 1.70
C MET A 58 4.60 -2.14 0.38
N ARG A 59 3.44 -2.08 -0.30
CA ARG A 59 3.27 -2.72 -1.62
C ARG A 59 4.16 -2.08 -2.68
N HIS A 60 4.28 -0.75 -2.69
CA HIS A 60 5.18 -0.05 -3.61
C HIS A 60 6.65 -0.41 -3.35
N LEU A 61 7.07 -0.43 -2.08
CA LEU A 61 8.43 -0.82 -1.71
C LEU A 61 8.73 -2.29 -2.07
N ASN A 62 7.80 -3.21 -1.81
CA ASN A 62 7.97 -4.61 -2.18
C ASN A 62 8.13 -4.81 -3.69
N ARG A 63 7.31 -4.13 -4.51
CA ARG A 63 7.44 -4.18 -5.97
C ARG A 63 8.76 -3.59 -6.46
N PHE A 64 9.20 -2.51 -5.83
CA PHE A 64 10.48 -1.88 -6.12
C PHE A 64 11.64 -2.84 -5.83
N THR A 65 11.67 -3.45 -4.64
CA THR A 65 12.69 -4.45 -4.26
C THR A 65 12.65 -5.67 -5.17
N GLN A 66 11.46 -6.12 -5.58
CA GLN A 66 11.31 -7.20 -6.56
C GLN A 66 11.91 -6.82 -7.91
N ALA A 67 11.62 -5.63 -8.42
CA ALA A 67 12.17 -5.19 -9.70
C ALA A 67 13.71 -5.10 -9.67
N ILE A 68 14.32 -4.59 -8.59
CA ILE A 68 15.79 -4.61 -8.49
C ILE A 68 16.32 -6.05 -8.50
N LYS A 69 15.69 -6.97 -7.75
CA LYS A 69 16.09 -8.39 -7.73
C LYS A 69 15.95 -9.06 -9.09
N ASP A 70 14.92 -8.73 -9.85
CA ASP A 70 14.73 -9.25 -11.21
C ASP A 70 15.84 -8.74 -12.15
N ALA A 71 16.25 -7.46 -12.00
CA ALA A 71 17.39 -6.91 -12.73
C ALA A 71 18.70 -7.64 -12.38
N GLU A 72 18.99 -7.84 -11.10
CA GLU A 72 20.17 -8.60 -10.65
C GLU A 72 20.14 -10.05 -11.15
N THR A 73 18.97 -10.70 -11.08
CA THR A 73 18.82 -12.09 -11.50
C THR A 73 19.04 -12.24 -13.00
N GLY A 74 18.47 -11.32 -13.81
CA GLY A 74 18.68 -11.28 -15.25
C GLY A 74 20.14 -11.02 -15.62
N GLN A 75 20.77 -10.06 -14.95
CA GLN A 75 22.19 -9.76 -15.13
C GLN A 75 23.07 -10.99 -14.81
N ARG A 76 22.88 -11.63 -13.64
CA ARG A 76 23.66 -12.81 -13.24
C ARG A 76 23.47 -13.98 -14.20
N GLY A 77 22.24 -14.20 -14.66
CA GLY A 77 21.93 -15.20 -15.67
C GLY A 77 22.70 -14.96 -16.98
N TYR A 78 22.75 -13.71 -17.44
CA TYR A 78 23.53 -13.33 -18.61
C TYR A 78 25.03 -13.49 -18.38
N LEU A 79 25.56 -13.08 -17.23
CA LEU A 79 26.99 -13.21 -16.93
C LEU A 79 27.44 -14.67 -16.88
N LEU A 80 26.59 -15.57 -16.39
CA LEU A 80 26.88 -16.99 -16.29
C LEU A 80 26.79 -17.71 -17.64
N THR A 81 25.79 -17.39 -18.45
CA THR A 81 25.43 -18.17 -19.65
C THR A 81 25.83 -17.52 -20.96
N SER A 82 26.09 -16.21 -20.97
CA SER A 82 26.18 -15.37 -22.18
C SER A 82 24.91 -15.37 -23.05
N ASP A 83 23.79 -15.91 -22.58
CA ASP A 83 22.53 -15.90 -23.33
C ASP A 83 21.76 -14.60 -23.09
N LEU A 84 21.56 -13.83 -24.17
CA LEU A 84 20.84 -12.55 -24.18
C LEU A 84 19.38 -12.68 -23.72
N SER A 85 18.80 -13.89 -23.73
CA SER A 85 17.45 -14.13 -23.24
C SER A 85 17.28 -13.75 -21.76
N TYR A 86 18.34 -13.86 -20.96
CA TYR A 86 18.37 -13.45 -19.56
C TYR A 86 18.33 -11.93 -19.35
N LEU A 87 18.56 -11.12 -20.39
CA LEU A 87 18.44 -9.66 -20.30
C LEU A 87 16.99 -9.16 -20.41
N LYS A 88 16.05 -9.99 -20.87
CA LYS A 88 14.62 -9.63 -20.91
C LYS A 88 14.06 -9.19 -19.54
N PRO A 89 14.25 -9.96 -18.44
CA PRO A 89 13.82 -9.52 -17.12
C PRO A 89 14.57 -8.26 -16.63
N PHE A 90 15.84 -8.09 -17.00
CA PHE A 90 16.59 -6.87 -16.69
C PHE A 90 15.98 -5.63 -17.34
N ASP A 91 15.70 -5.67 -18.64
CA ASP A 91 15.13 -4.53 -19.38
C ASP A 91 13.73 -4.17 -18.86
N ALA A 92 12.91 -5.19 -18.55
CA ALA A 92 11.60 -5.01 -17.95
C ALA A 92 11.68 -4.38 -16.55
N ALA A 93 12.64 -4.82 -15.72
CA ALA A 93 12.88 -4.27 -14.40
C ALA A 93 13.32 -2.80 -14.45
N VAL A 94 14.25 -2.43 -15.33
CA VAL A 94 14.70 -1.03 -15.50
C VAL A 94 13.53 -0.12 -15.86
N THR A 95 12.66 -0.56 -16.76
CA THR A 95 11.46 0.20 -17.16
C THR A 95 10.49 0.36 -15.99
N SER A 96 10.26 -0.70 -15.23
CA SER A 96 9.39 -0.70 -14.05
C SER A 96 9.91 0.23 -12.95
N LEU A 97 11.21 0.20 -12.66
CA LEU A 97 11.86 1.04 -11.64
C LEU A 97 11.73 2.52 -11.96
N HIS A 98 12.00 2.93 -13.21
CA HIS A 98 11.85 4.33 -13.63
C HIS A 98 10.41 4.83 -13.45
N LYS A 99 9.43 4.02 -13.85
CA LYS A 99 8.02 4.35 -13.65
C LYS A 99 7.68 4.51 -12.17
N HIS A 100 8.09 3.56 -11.33
CA HIS A 100 7.81 3.60 -9.90
C HIS A 100 8.46 4.78 -9.19
N LEU A 101 9.70 5.14 -9.53
CA LEU A 101 10.36 6.33 -8.98
C LEU A 101 9.65 7.62 -9.39
N THR A 102 9.20 7.71 -10.65
CA THR A 102 8.45 8.87 -11.15
C THR A 102 7.13 9.03 -10.40
N ASP A 103 6.37 7.95 -10.25
CA ASP A 103 5.10 7.93 -9.51
C ASP A 103 5.31 8.30 -8.03
N LEU A 104 6.36 7.75 -7.41
CA LEU A 104 6.68 8.01 -6.00
C LEU A 104 7.07 9.48 -5.78
N LYS A 105 7.89 10.05 -6.68
CA LYS A 105 8.28 11.47 -6.64
C LYS A 105 7.07 12.40 -6.77
N ALA A 106 6.15 12.09 -7.68
CA ALA A 106 4.91 12.84 -7.83
C ALA A 106 4.05 12.81 -6.55
N SER A 107 3.93 11.64 -5.91
CA SER A 107 3.17 11.49 -4.66
C SER A 107 3.82 12.17 -3.44
N ALA A 108 5.13 12.43 -3.50
CA ALA A 108 5.89 13.05 -2.42
C ALA A 108 6.04 14.57 -2.58
N ALA A 109 5.53 15.16 -3.66
CA ALA A 109 5.78 16.55 -4.05
C ALA A 109 5.41 17.58 -2.97
N ASP A 110 4.32 17.35 -2.22
CA ASP A 110 3.84 18.27 -1.18
C ASP A 110 4.52 18.07 0.19
N TYR A 111 5.39 17.06 0.32
CA TYR A 111 6.01 16.66 1.58
C TYR A 111 7.53 16.65 1.45
N PRO A 112 8.24 17.74 1.79
CA PRO A 112 9.68 17.88 1.58
C PRO A 112 10.52 16.73 2.15
N ALA A 113 10.17 16.22 3.33
CA ALA A 113 10.86 15.09 3.95
C ALA A 113 10.69 13.77 3.15
N HIS A 114 9.51 13.54 2.55
CA HIS A 114 9.30 12.38 1.69
C HIS A 114 10.02 12.55 0.36
N LEU A 115 10.00 13.76 -0.22
CA LEU A 115 10.70 14.05 -1.47
C LEU A 115 12.21 13.76 -1.35
N GLN A 116 12.84 14.18 -0.25
CA GLN A 116 14.25 13.90 0.02
C GLN A 116 14.54 12.40 0.10
N LEU A 117 13.63 11.61 0.71
CA LEU A 117 13.78 10.16 0.78
C LEU A 117 13.67 9.50 -0.60
N VAL A 118 12.75 9.99 -1.45
CA VAL A 118 12.61 9.52 -2.83
C VAL A 118 13.84 9.83 -3.66
N GLU A 119 14.44 11.02 -3.50
CA GLU A 119 15.67 11.39 -4.20
C GLU A 119 16.86 10.53 -3.78
N GLN A 120 16.97 10.18 -2.49
CA GLN A 120 17.98 9.23 -2.01
C GLN A 120 17.77 7.84 -2.63
N LEU A 121 16.53 7.36 -2.66
CA LEU A 121 16.18 6.09 -3.29
C LEU A 121 16.51 6.08 -4.78
N GLU A 122 16.18 7.17 -5.50
CA GLU A 122 16.52 7.36 -6.92
C GLU A 122 18.04 7.29 -7.14
N ALA A 123 18.83 7.99 -6.32
CA ALA A 123 20.29 7.99 -6.43
C ALA A 123 20.88 6.58 -6.22
N LEU A 124 20.44 5.85 -5.20
CA LEU A 124 20.86 4.48 -4.93
C LEU A 124 20.46 3.54 -6.08
N THR A 125 19.24 3.69 -6.61
CA THR A 125 18.76 2.91 -7.76
C THR A 125 19.64 3.13 -8.97
N GLN A 126 19.95 4.38 -9.29
CA GLN A 126 20.78 4.71 -10.45
C GLN A 126 22.20 4.19 -10.26
N GLN A 127 22.76 4.25 -9.05
CA GLN A 127 24.07 3.67 -8.75
C GLN A 127 24.05 2.16 -8.97
N LYS A 128 23.01 1.47 -8.51
CA LYS A 128 22.85 0.03 -8.72
C LYS A 128 22.72 -0.34 -10.19
N LEU A 129 21.89 0.38 -10.94
CA LEU A 129 21.69 0.13 -12.37
C LEU A 129 22.96 0.40 -13.18
N ARG A 130 23.79 1.38 -12.79
CA ARG A 130 25.09 1.61 -13.41
C ARG A 130 26.03 0.41 -13.23
N GLU A 131 26.15 -0.11 -12.01
CA GLU A 131 26.95 -1.31 -11.71
C GLU A 131 26.49 -2.51 -12.56
N LEU A 132 25.19 -2.78 -12.59
CA LEU A 132 24.63 -3.88 -13.40
C LEU A 132 24.87 -3.68 -14.90
N THR A 133 24.72 -2.45 -15.41
CA THR A 133 24.92 -2.16 -16.83
C THR A 133 26.39 -2.29 -17.22
N GLU A 134 27.31 -1.85 -16.36
CA GLU A 134 28.74 -1.93 -16.58
C GLU A 134 29.22 -3.39 -16.65
N THR A 135 28.77 -4.23 -15.71
CA THR A 135 29.10 -5.67 -15.74
C THR A 135 28.55 -6.37 -16.99
N ILE A 136 27.32 -6.04 -17.43
CA ILE A 136 26.76 -6.53 -18.69
C ILE A 136 27.60 -6.07 -19.89
N ALA A 137 28.03 -4.81 -19.91
CA ALA A 137 28.84 -4.26 -20.98
C ALA A 137 30.22 -4.93 -21.08
N LEU A 138 30.90 -5.14 -19.95
CA LEU A 138 32.16 -5.88 -19.87
C LEU A 138 32.00 -7.30 -20.43
N ARG A 139 30.94 -8.01 -20.02
CA ARG A 139 30.64 -9.35 -20.55
C ARG A 139 30.36 -9.35 -22.05
N LYS A 140 29.61 -8.36 -22.56
CA LYS A 140 29.35 -8.19 -24.01
C LYS A 140 30.64 -7.92 -24.80
N ALA A 141 31.59 -7.20 -24.21
CA ALA A 141 32.90 -6.91 -24.79
C ALA A 141 33.87 -8.11 -24.75
N GLY A 142 33.46 -9.25 -24.17
CA GLY A 142 34.31 -10.43 -24.00
C GLY A 142 35.16 -10.41 -22.72
N ASP A 143 35.09 -9.35 -21.92
CA ASP A 143 35.79 -9.23 -20.64
C ASP A 143 34.97 -9.86 -19.50
N GLY A 144 34.90 -11.19 -19.51
CA GLY A 144 34.23 -11.95 -18.46
C GLY A 144 34.93 -11.83 -17.10
N VAL A 145 36.25 -11.64 -17.08
CA VAL A 145 37.03 -11.52 -15.83
C VAL A 145 36.75 -10.18 -15.17
N GLY A 146 36.82 -9.07 -15.91
CA GLY A 146 36.48 -7.74 -15.41
C GLY A 146 35.04 -7.66 -14.91
N ALA A 147 34.09 -8.27 -15.63
CA ALA A 147 32.70 -8.36 -15.17
C ALA A 147 32.58 -9.08 -13.82
N MET A 148 33.33 -10.17 -13.60
CA MET A 148 33.34 -10.90 -12.32
C MET A 148 34.04 -10.13 -11.21
N THR A 149 35.15 -9.46 -11.49
CA THR A 149 35.85 -8.61 -10.51
C THR A 149 34.93 -7.51 -9.99
N LEU A 150 34.16 -6.87 -10.87
CA LEU A 150 33.21 -5.83 -10.47
C LEU A 150 32.07 -6.39 -9.61
N VAL A 151 31.50 -7.55 -9.96
CA VAL A 151 30.47 -8.22 -9.12
C VAL A 151 31.05 -8.62 -7.75
N GLN A 152 32.27 -9.15 -7.72
CA GLN A 152 32.95 -9.60 -6.49
C GLN A 152 33.42 -8.46 -5.59
N SER A 153 33.51 -7.23 -6.10
CA SER A 153 33.86 -6.04 -5.31
C SER A 153 32.89 -5.78 -4.15
N GLY A 154 31.69 -6.38 -4.19
CA GLY A 154 30.66 -6.17 -3.19
C GLY A 154 29.94 -4.82 -3.30
N ALA A 155 30.30 -3.97 -4.27
CA ALA A 155 29.65 -2.67 -4.50
C ALA A 155 28.13 -2.82 -4.64
N GLY A 156 27.69 -3.86 -5.37
CA GLY A 156 26.28 -4.16 -5.54
C GLY A 156 25.57 -4.61 -4.26
N GLN A 157 26.28 -5.22 -3.30
CA GLN A 157 25.72 -5.68 -2.02
C GLN A 157 25.60 -4.52 -1.03
N GLN A 158 26.62 -3.64 -0.97
CA GLN A 158 26.61 -2.45 -0.12
C GLN A 158 25.48 -1.47 -0.46
N ILE A 159 25.03 -1.42 -1.72
CA ILE A 159 23.89 -0.59 -2.14
C ILE A 159 22.55 -1.21 -1.73
N MET A 160 22.51 -2.53 -1.52
CA MET A 160 21.28 -3.28 -1.21
C MET A 160 21.03 -3.46 0.29
N ASP A 161 22.07 -3.29 1.12
CA ASP A 161 22.01 -3.35 2.60
C ASP A 161 21.51 -2.03 3.21
#